data_AF-A0A3A5QPA8-F1
#
_entry.id   AF-A0A3A5QPA8-F1
#
_cell.length_a   1.000
_cell.length_b   1.000
_cell.length_c   1.000
_cell.angle_alpha   90.00
_cell.angle_beta   90.00
_cell.angle_gamma   90.00
#
_symmetry.space_group_name_H-M   'P 1'
#
loop_
_entity.id
_entity.type
_entity.pdbx_description
1 polymer ?
#
loop_
_entity_poly.entity_id
_entity_poly.type
_entity_poly.pdbx_seq_one_letter_code
_entity_poly.pdbx_strand_id
1 'polypeptide(L)'
;MHCGKSEGSYVPAFCTSPGGAIIRPFFNLNLNMKKLHIILAILNIVSIILLIQIVFGWIPSFECNYPVDKIDKINSLIVDLSIGVITSTFFYYILVYKPEKRKEKVIRSIISSDLLYIANNMQIVLAYVAKIYSLEVKDKYYRKIPVKEFSKIKKGTHIEFETVCSFDMEIDQNVLVQNAYSISTDAKSLNYTAESIFEKINKINNIPNIIFEDEVLISTLDSISRCVFYNNIHSMNGISKDFFKNDYERLSLIFNFRSIRELHSLYVTLTKYITPYVFRISNN
;
A
#
# COMPACT_ATOMS: atom_id res chain seq x y z
N MET A 1 7.34 -6.32 -35.84
CA MET A 1 8.67 -5.70 -35.94
C MET A 1 8.65 -4.78 -37.16
N HIS A 2 8.33 -3.50 -36.96
CA HIS A 2 8.45 -2.43 -37.95
C HIS A 2 8.38 -1.11 -37.16
N CYS A 3 9.50 -0.39 -37.07
CA CYS A 3 9.55 0.98 -36.57
C CYS A 3 9.79 1.91 -37.76
N GLY A 4 8.78 2.70 -38.13
CA GLY A 4 8.94 3.83 -39.04
C GLY A 4 9.52 5.02 -38.27
N LYS A 5 10.59 5.62 -38.81
CA LYS A 5 11.10 6.92 -38.36
C LYS A 5 10.12 8.02 -38.79
N SER A 6 9.67 8.84 -37.85
CA SER A 6 9.28 10.23 -38.13
C SER A 6 9.98 11.13 -37.11
N GLU A 7 10.74 12.06 -37.65
CA GLU A 7 11.53 13.07 -36.94
C GLU A 7 10.63 14.04 -36.15
N GLY A 8 11.15 14.57 -35.04
CA GLY A 8 10.72 15.86 -34.51
C GLY A 8 9.52 15.86 -33.54
N SER A 9 9.56 15.10 -32.45
CA SER A 9 8.91 15.47 -31.18
C SER A 9 9.40 14.54 -30.07
N TYR A 10 10.00 15.08 -29.02
CA TYR A 10 10.33 14.31 -27.81
C TYR A 10 9.03 13.98 -27.06
N VAL A 11 8.30 12.98 -27.54
CA VAL A 11 7.33 12.23 -26.74
C VAL A 11 8.07 10.99 -26.25
N PRO A 12 8.22 10.77 -24.93
CA PRO A 12 8.83 9.55 -24.45
C PRO A 12 7.98 8.36 -24.93
N ALA A 13 8.60 7.49 -25.74
CA ALA A 13 7.98 6.30 -26.27
C ALA A 13 7.61 5.36 -25.11
N PHE A 14 6.31 5.19 -24.87
CA PHE A 14 5.80 4.15 -23.99
C PHE A 14 5.87 2.81 -24.72
N CYS A 15 6.82 1.96 -24.35
CA CYS A 15 6.84 0.57 -24.81
C CYS A 15 5.76 -0.20 -24.04
N THR A 16 4.70 -0.61 -24.73
CA THR A 16 3.68 -1.52 -24.21
C THR A 16 4.12 -2.97 -24.39
N SER A 17 4.19 -3.73 -23.30
CA SER A 17 4.28 -5.20 -23.33
C SER A 17 2.88 -5.77 -23.59
N PRO A 18 2.72 -6.85 -24.38
CA PRO A 18 1.46 -7.55 -24.48
C PRO A 18 1.17 -8.18 -23.10
N GLY A 19 0.19 -7.61 -22.38
CA GLY A 19 -0.06 -7.91 -20.96
C GLY A 19 -0.32 -6.71 -20.06
N GLY A 20 -0.41 -5.48 -20.59
CA GLY A 20 -1.02 -4.34 -19.88
C GLY A 20 -0.30 -3.84 -18.63
N ALA A 21 0.89 -4.36 -18.30
CA ALA A 21 1.71 -3.84 -17.22
C ALA A 21 2.49 -2.61 -17.71
N ILE A 22 2.08 -1.42 -17.25
CA ILE A 22 2.90 -0.22 -17.33
C ILE A 22 4.07 -0.44 -16.37
N ILE A 23 5.24 -0.83 -16.89
CA ILE A 23 6.49 -0.81 -16.11
C ILE A 23 6.87 0.66 -15.94
N ARG A 24 6.42 1.24 -14.83
CA ARG A 24 6.75 2.60 -14.41
C ARG A 24 8.02 2.53 -13.56
N PRO A 25 9.13 3.18 -13.96
CA PRO A 25 10.32 3.29 -13.12
C PRO A 25 10.05 4.32 -12.02
N PHE A 26 9.25 3.96 -11.01
CA PHE A 26 8.84 4.86 -9.91
C PHE A 26 9.55 4.54 -8.58
N PHE A 27 10.36 3.49 -8.55
CA PHE A 27 10.96 2.89 -7.35
C PHE A 27 11.96 3.77 -6.54
N ASN A 28 12.15 5.04 -6.88
CA ASN A 28 13.26 5.85 -6.37
C ASN A 28 12.89 7.24 -5.82
N LEU A 29 11.61 7.61 -5.76
CA LEU A 29 11.23 8.94 -5.26
C LEU A 29 11.00 8.98 -3.74
N ASN A 30 10.31 8.00 -3.15
CA ASN A 30 9.82 8.13 -1.77
C ASN A 30 10.93 7.95 -0.70
N LEU A 31 11.93 7.11 -0.98
CA LEU A 31 13.15 6.96 -0.17
C LEU A 31 14.01 8.23 -0.17
N ASN A 32 13.94 9.02 -1.25
CA ASN A 32 14.63 10.31 -1.36
C ASN A 32 13.90 11.42 -0.60
N MET A 33 12.56 11.41 -0.57
CA MET A 33 11.77 12.47 0.10
C MET A 33 11.91 12.44 1.64
N LYS A 34 11.93 11.26 2.27
CA LYS A 34 12.18 11.16 3.73
C LYS A 34 13.58 11.64 4.09
N LYS A 35 14.59 11.28 3.31
CA LYS A 35 15.97 11.75 3.50
C LYS A 35 16.08 13.25 3.28
N LEU A 36 15.41 13.78 2.27
CA LEU A 36 15.35 15.22 1.99
C LEU A 36 14.75 15.99 3.18
N HIS A 37 13.63 15.53 3.75
CA HIS A 37 13.03 16.19 4.92
C HIS A 37 13.96 16.18 6.14
N ILE A 38 14.71 15.11 6.36
CA ILE A 38 15.70 15.02 7.45
C ILE A 38 16.84 16.02 7.20
N ILE A 39 17.39 16.06 5.98
CA ILE A 39 18.46 16.98 5.61
C ILE A 39 17.98 18.44 5.77
N LEU A 40 16.78 18.75 5.28
CA LEU A 40 16.17 20.07 5.44
C LEU A 40 15.99 20.42 6.93
N ALA A 41 15.53 19.48 7.76
CA ALA A 41 15.36 19.73 9.19
C ALA A 41 16.71 20.05 9.87
N ILE A 42 17.75 19.27 9.59
CA ILE A 42 19.10 19.49 10.13
C ILE A 42 19.64 20.85 9.68
N LEU A 43 19.53 21.17 8.39
CA LEU A 43 19.98 22.45 7.84
C LEU A 43 19.25 23.63 8.49
N ASN A 44 17.93 23.55 8.68
CA ASN A 44 17.18 24.61 9.33
C ASN A 44 17.56 24.78 10.81
N ILE A 45 17.80 23.67 11.53
CA ILE A 45 18.27 23.73 12.93
C ILE A 45 19.62 24.44 13.00
N VAL A 46 20.57 24.07 12.13
CA VAL A 46 21.90 24.71 12.07
C VAL A 46 21.77 26.19 11.72
N SER A 47 20.96 26.55 10.71
CA SER A 47 20.71 27.94 10.33
C SER A 47 20.11 28.77 11.46
N ILE A 48 19.16 28.21 12.22
CA ILE A 48 18.55 28.90 13.36
C ILE A 48 19.59 29.11 14.47
N ILE A 49 20.40 28.10 14.78
CA ILE A 49 21.47 28.20 15.80
C ILE A 49 22.48 29.30 15.41
N LEU A 50 22.91 29.33 14.15
CA LEU A 50 23.86 30.34 13.65
C LEU A 50 23.29 31.75 13.69
N LEU A 51 22.01 31.92 13.35
CA LEU A 51 21.32 33.21 13.48
C LEU A 51 21.22 33.64 14.94
N ILE A 52 20.89 32.73 15.86
CA ILE A 52 20.86 33.02 17.31
C ILE A 52 22.25 33.42 17.81
N GLN A 53 23.30 32.74 17.36
CA GLN A 53 24.68 33.04 17.75
C GLN A 53 25.15 34.40 17.25
N ILE A 54 24.95 34.70 15.96
CA ILE A 54 25.52 35.89 15.31
C ILE A 54 24.67 37.15 15.55
N VAL A 55 23.34 37.04 15.45
CA VAL A 55 22.44 38.20 15.51
C VAL A 55 22.08 38.54 16.95
N PHE A 56 21.81 37.53 17.79
CA PHE A 56 21.35 37.74 19.16
C PHE A 56 22.47 37.62 20.20
N GLY A 57 23.64 37.09 19.83
CA GLY A 57 24.78 36.95 20.74
C GLY A 57 24.51 36.01 21.92
N TRP A 58 23.49 35.15 21.84
CA TRP A 58 23.06 34.28 22.94
C TRP A 58 23.97 33.06 23.15
N ILE A 59 24.73 32.69 22.12
CA ILE A 59 25.68 31.58 22.16
C ILE A 59 27.08 32.18 22.10
N PRO A 60 28.03 31.75 22.94
CA PRO A 60 29.40 32.24 22.91
C PRO A 60 30.00 32.12 21.51
N SER A 61 30.60 33.19 21.01
CA SER A 61 31.37 33.17 19.77
C SER A 61 32.68 32.41 19.98
N PHE A 62 33.16 31.76 18.92
CA PHE A 62 34.47 31.13 18.94
C PHE A 62 35.56 32.22 18.85
N GLU A 63 36.56 32.17 19.72
CA GLU A 63 37.70 33.08 19.66
C GLU A 63 38.47 32.85 18.35
N CYS A 64 38.77 33.94 17.65
CA CYS A 64 39.42 33.90 16.35
C CYS A 64 40.40 35.06 16.17
N ASN A 65 41.58 34.77 15.62
CA ASN A 65 42.63 35.75 15.34
C ASN A 65 42.45 36.47 13.99
N TYR A 66 41.24 36.48 13.41
CA TYR A 66 40.98 37.24 12.19
C TYR A 66 40.75 38.73 12.48
N PRO A 67 41.12 39.63 11.55
CA PRO A 67 40.72 41.03 11.61
C PRO A 67 39.20 41.16 11.66
N VAL A 68 38.70 42.13 12.43
CA VAL A 68 37.25 42.39 12.62
C VAL A 68 36.51 42.49 11.28
N ASP A 69 37.05 43.24 10.31
CA ASP A 69 36.47 43.39 8.97
C ASP A 69 36.26 42.06 8.22
N LYS A 70 37.12 41.06 8.48
CA LYS A 70 36.96 39.72 7.89
C LYS A 70 35.90 38.92 8.64
N ILE A 71 35.84 39.04 9.95
CA ILE A 71 34.83 38.38 10.80
C ILE A 71 33.44 38.87 10.41
N ASP A 72 33.25 40.18 10.24
CA ASP A 72 31.95 40.76 9.88
C ASP A 72 31.47 40.30 8.50
N LYS A 73 32.38 40.19 7.52
CA LYS A 73 32.05 39.64 6.19
C LYS A 73 31.62 38.18 6.25
N ILE A 74 32.30 37.37 7.07
CA ILE A 74 31.96 35.95 7.26
C ILE A 74 30.60 35.84 7.95
N ASN A 75 30.37 36.61 9.01
CA ASN A 75 29.11 36.63 9.76
C ASN A 75 27.94 37.05 8.87
N SER A 76 28.11 38.09 8.06
CA SER A 76 27.10 38.53 7.10
C SER A 76 26.75 37.44 6.09
N LEU A 77 27.77 36.77 5.53
CA LEU A 77 27.56 35.64 4.61
C LEU A 77 26.81 34.48 5.28
N ILE A 78 27.13 34.15 6.53
CA ILE A 78 26.44 33.08 7.29
C ILE A 78 24.99 33.46 7.55
N VAL A 79 24.71 34.71 7.90
CA VAL A 79 23.34 35.21 8.11
C VAL A 79 22.54 35.11 6.82
N ASP A 80 23.08 35.60 5.69
CA ASP A 80 22.42 35.54 4.38
C ASP A 80 22.14 34.10 3.95
N LEU A 81 23.12 33.19 4.11
CA LEU A 81 22.95 31.78 3.81
C LEU A 81 21.88 31.14 4.69
N SER A 82 21.87 31.44 5.98
CA SER A 82 20.92 30.89 6.95
C SER A 82 19.50 31.33 6.62
N ILE A 83 19.29 32.62 6.32
CA ILE A 83 18.01 33.16 5.86
C ILE A 83 17.59 32.50 4.54
N GLY A 84 18.52 32.31 3.60
CA GLY A 84 18.28 31.62 2.33
C GLY A 84 17.80 30.18 2.50
N VAL A 85 18.42 29.40 3.40
CA VAL A 85 18.02 28.03 3.73
C VAL A 85 16.60 27.99 4.33
N ILE A 86 16.31 28.88 5.27
CA ILE A 86 14.99 28.95 5.91
C ILE A 86 13.92 29.34 4.88
N THR A 87 14.19 30.38 4.09
CA THR A 87 13.25 30.91 3.09
C THR A 87 12.98 29.88 2.00
N SER A 88 14.00 29.20 1.49
CA SER A 88 13.84 28.14 0.48
C SER A 88 13.06 26.94 1.04
N THR A 89 13.28 26.55 2.29
CA THR A 89 12.51 25.50 2.96
C THR A 89 11.04 25.89 3.11
N PHE A 90 10.78 27.15 3.48
CA PHE A 90 9.43 27.69 3.58
C PHE A 90 8.70 27.64 2.23
N PHE A 91 9.36 28.09 1.15
CA PHE A 91 8.80 28.01 -0.21
C PHE A 91 8.56 26.56 -0.66
N TYR A 92 9.50 25.65 -0.40
CA TYR A 92 9.30 24.23 -0.67
C TYR A 92 8.04 23.68 0.01
N TYR A 93 7.83 24.03 1.29
CA TYR A 93 6.68 23.54 2.04
C TYR A 93 5.34 24.06 1.47
N ILE A 94 5.32 25.34 1.07
CA ILE A 94 4.11 25.99 0.53
C ILE A 94 3.82 25.56 -0.90
N LEU A 95 4.84 25.51 -1.76
CA LEU A 95 4.67 25.32 -3.20
C LEU A 95 4.67 23.85 -3.63
N VAL A 96 5.33 22.97 -2.87
CA VAL A 96 5.50 21.57 -3.24
C VAL A 96 4.79 20.65 -2.24
N TYR A 97 5.24 20.63 -0.98
CA TYR A 97 4.79 19.63 -0.02
C TYR A 97 3.29 19.70 0.28
N LYS A 98 2.76 20.89 0.63
CA LYS A 98 1.35 21.06 0.98
C LYS A 98 0.42 20.79 -0.23
N PRO A 99 0.71 21.27 -1.45
CA PRO A 99 -0.05 20.91 -2.65
C PRO A 99 -0.03 19.40 -2.95
N GLU A 100 1.13 18.74 -2.85
CA GLU A 100 1.23 17.29 -3.06
C GLU A 100 0.41 16.51 -2.03
N LYS A 101 0.52 16.86 -0.74
CA LYS A 101 -0.31 16.24 0.30
C LYS A 101 -1.80 16.47 0.11
N ARG A 102 -2.21 17.60 -0.46
CA ARG A 102 -3.61 17.84 -0.82
C ARG A 102 -4.06 16.94 -1.97
N LYS A 103 -3.22 16.77 -3.00
CA LYS A 103 -3.50 15.86 -4.12
C LYS A 103 -3.63 14.42 -3.64
N GLU A 104 -2.69 13.94 -2.80
CA GLU A 104 -2.73 12.62 -2.18
C GLU A 104 -4.07 12.36 -1.49
N LYS A 105 -4.52 13.29 -0.61
CA LYS A 105 -5.82 13.15 0.09
C LYS A 105 -7.01 13.09 -0.86
N VAL A 106 -7.02 13.89 -1.93
CA VAL A 106 -8.11 13.89 -2.91
C VAL A 106 -8.16 12.55 -3.64
N ILE A 107 -7.01 12.04 -4.08
CA ILE A 107 -6.93 10.74 -4.74
C ILE A 107 -7.36 9.64 -3.78
N ARG A 108 -6.87 9.66 -2.53
CA ARG A 108 -7.25 8.70 -1.48
C ARG A 108 -8.76 8.61 -1.32
N SER A 109 -9.43 9.76 -1.30
CA SER A 109 -10.89 9.85 -1.22
C SER A 109 -11.57 9.22 -2.44
N ILE A 110 -11.04 9.44 -3.64
CA ILE A 110 -11.60 8.89 -4.89
C ILE A 110 -11.49 7.36 -4.91
N ILE A 111 -10.36 6.80 -4.46
CA ILE A 111 -10.10 5.36 -4.48
C ILE A 111 -10.63 4.62 -3.26
N SER A 112 -11.07 5.33 -2.21
CA SER A 112 -11.43 4.77 -0.91
C SER A 112 -12.46 3.64 -1.00
N SER A 113 -13.50 3.82 -1.80
CA SER A 113 -14.54 2.80 -2.00
C SER A 113 -13.99 1.51 -2.64
N ASP A 114 -13.10 1.66 -3.63
CA ASP A 114 -12.49 0.52 -4.30
C ASP A 114 -11.47 -0.19 -3.37
N LEU A 115 -10.68 0.56 -2.60
CA LEU A 115 -9.80 0.00 -1.56
C LEU A 115 -10.58 -0.76 -0.48
N LEU A 116 -11.72 -0.20 -0.04
CA LEU A 116 -12.58 -0.80 0.97
C LEU A 116 -13.14 -2.13 0.47
N TYR A 117 -13.61 -2.18 -0.78
CA TYR A 117 -14.08 -3.43 -1.39
C TYR A 117 -12.99 -4.50 -1.41
N ILE A 118 -11.77 -4.15 -1.85
CA ILE A 118 -10.64 -5.09 -1.91
C ILE A 118 -10.31 -5.60 -0.50
N ALA A 119 -10.18 -4.69 0.47
CA ALA A 119 -9.86 -5.04 1.85
C ALA A 119 -10.92 -5.95 2.49
N ASN A 120 -12.21 -5.65 2.27
CA ASN A 120 -13.30 -6.46 2.80
C ASN A 120 -13.29 -7.89 2.23
N ASN A 121 -13.08 -8.05 0.92
CA ASN A 121 -13.02 -9.38 0.31
C ASN A 121 -11.79 -10.17 0.80
N MET A 122 -10.63 -9.52 0.93
CA MET A 122 -9.45 -10.17 1.53
C MET A 122 -9.70 -10.59 2.98
N GLN A 123 -10.38 -9.76 3.78
CA GLN A 123 -10.74 -10.09 5.16
C GLN A 123 -11.72 -11.27 5.24
N ILE A 124 -12.72 -11.32 4.35
CA ILE A 124 -13.67 -12.44 4.25
C ILE A 124 -12.93 -13.75 3.98
N VAL A 125 -11.95 -13.75 3.07
CA VAL A 125 -11.09 -14.92 2.82
C VAL A 125 -10.32 -15.32 4.07
N LEU A 126 -9.72 -14.36 4.78
CA LEU A 126 -8.98 -14.63 6.02
C LEU A 126 -9.88 -15.16 7.15
N ALA A 127 -11.09 -14.63 7.27
CA ALA A 127 -12.09 -15.08 8.24
C ALA A 127 -12.54 -16.51 7.94
N TYR A 128 -12.80 -16.82 6.67
CA TYR A 128 -13.11 -18.18 6.21
C TYR A 128 -11.98 -19.16 6.55
N VAL A 129 -10.73 -18.80 6.24
CA VAL A 129 -9.58 -19.66 6.56
C VAL A 129 -9.39 -19.81 8.06
N ALA A 130 -9.61 -18.76 8.84
CA ALA A 130 -9.54 -18.82 10.30
C ALA A 130 -10.57 -19.81 10.87
N LYS A 131 -11.79 -19.84 10.31
CA LYS A 131 -12.82 -20.84 10.63
C LYS A 131 -12.36 -22.25 10.31
N ILE A 132 -12.08 -22.50 9.03
CA ILE A 132 -11.80 -23.84 8.49
C ILE A 132 -10.59 -24.50 9.15
N TYR A 133 -9.55 -23.71 9.44
CA TYR A 133 -8.32 -24.22 10.05
C TYR A 133 -8.21 -23.97 11.55
N SER A 134 -9.28 -23.43 12.18
CA SER A 134 -9.31 -23.09 13.61
C SER A 134 -8.07 -22.28 14.03
N LEU A 135 -7.81 -21.19 13.31
CA LEU A 135 -6.68 -20.30 13.58
C LEU A 135 -7.00 -19.36 14.74
N GLU A 136 -6.03 -19.12 15.61
CA GLU A 136 -6.14 -18.09 16.64
C GLU A 136 -6.00 -16.69 16.02
N VAL A 137 -7.00 -15.82 16.19
CA VAL A 137 -7.01 -14.45 15.68
C VAL A 137 -7.08 -13.46 16.85
N LYS A 138 -6.12 -12.53 16.92
CA LYS A 138 -5.98 -11.62 18.08
C LYS A 138 -6.72 -10.28 17.93
N ASP A 139 -7.44 -10.07 16.83
CA ASP A 139 -8.23 -8.87 16.59
C ASP A 139 -9.42 -9.13 15.68
N LYS A 140 -10.47 -8.30 15.79
CA LYS A 140 -11.71 -8.44 15.02
C LYS A 140 -11.57 -8.16 13.51
N TYR A 141 -10.43 -7.62 13.09
CA TYR A 141 -10.13 -7.32 11.70
C TYR A 141 -9.20 -8.35 11.06
N TYR A 142 -8.83 -9.44 11.73
CA TYR A 142 -7.95 -10.47 11.15
C TYR A 142 -6.58 -9.93 10.69
N ARG A 143 -6.09 -8.83 11.30
CA ARG A 143 -4.76 -8.25 11.02
C ARG A 143 -3.66 -8.89 11.86
N LYS A 144 -4.03 -9.50 13.00
CA LYS A 144 -3.12 -10.04 14.01
C LYS A 144 -3.26 -11.55 14.11
N ILE A 145 -3.17 -12.26 12.99
CA ILE A 145 -3.01 -13.72 12.97
C ILE A 145 -1.52 -14.04 13.22
N PRO A 146 -1.15 -14.74 14.32
CA PRO A 146 0.23 -15.10 14.57
C PRO A 146 0.81 -15.98 13.46
N VAL A 147 2.05 -15.73 13.04
CA VAL A 147 2.68 -16.46 11.92
C VAL A 147 2.69 -17.98 12.13
N LYS A 148 2.83 -18.42 13.38
CA LYS A 148 2.78 -19.84 13.78
C LYS A 148 1.44 -20.51 13.43
N GLU A 149 0.33 -19.77 13.44
CA GLU A 149 -1.01 -20.32 13.18
C GLU A 149 -1.14 -20.81 11.74
N PHE A 150 -0.52 -20.11 10.78
CA PHE A 150 -0.55 -20.54 9.37
C PHE A 150 0.05 -21.94 9.17
N SER A 151 0.90 -22.43 10.07
CA SER A 151 1.44 -23.80 9.98
C SER A 151 0.35 -24.88 10.05
N LYS A 152 -0.81 -24.59 10.66
CA LYS A 152 -1.99 -25.48 10.69
C LYS A 152 -2.52 -25.76 9.28
N ILE A 153 -2.34 -24.82 8.35
CA ILE A 153 -2.78 -24.96 6.95
C ILE A 153 -2.03 -26.08 6.22
N LYS A 154 -0.75 -26.32 6.55
CA LYS A 154 0.07 -27.36 5.89
C LYS A 154 -0.39 -28.79 6.18
N LYS A 155 -1.17 -29.02 7.23
CA LYS A 155 -1.61 -30.36 7.66
C LYS A 155 -2.93 -30.81 7.01
N GLY A 156 -3.54 -29.99 6.16
CA GLY A 156 -4.92 -30.17 5.68
C GLY A 156 -5.08 -30.91 4.36
N THR A 157 -4.57 -32.13 4.21
CA THR A 157 -4.88 -32.97 3.03
C THR A 157 -6.28 -33.58 3.05
N HIS A 158 -7.05 -33.41 4.15
CA HIS A 158 -8.39 -33.98 4.35
C HIS A 158 -9.37 -33.00 5.02
N ILE A 159 -9.26 -31.70 4.74
CA ILE A 159 -10.20 -30.72 5.31
C ILE A 159 -11.41 -30.59 4.39
N GLU A 160 -12.59 -30.82 4.95
CA GLU A 160 -13.85 -30.49 4.30
C GLU A 160 -14.03 -28.97 4.31
N PHE A 161 -14.11 -28.39 3.12
CA PHE A 161 -14.41 -26.98 2.94
C PHE A 161 -15.93 -26.79 2.94
N GLU A 162 -16.43 -25.87 3.75
CA GLU A 162 -17.81 -25.41 3.63
C GLU A 162 -17.99 -24.72 2.27
N THR A 163 -19.03 -25.11 1.52
CA THR A 163 -19.31 -24.59 0.18
C THR A 163 -19.75 -23.12 0.19
N VAL A 164 -20.46 -22.70 1.24
CA VAL A 164 -20.86 -21.32 1.47
C VAL A 164 -20.71 -21.01 2.95
N CYS A 165 -20.03 -19.91 3.28
CA CYS A 165 -19.95 -19.39 4.64
C CYS A 165 -20.46 -17.94 4.64
N SER A 166 -21.47 -17.69 5.47
CA SER A 166 -22.07 -16.36 5.66
C SER A 166 -21.36 -15.58 6.75
N PHE A 167 -21.40 -14.25 6.62
CA PHE A 167 -20.80 -13.31 7.54
C PHE A 167 -21.78 -12.21 7.91
N ASP A 168 -21.84 -11.93 9.20
CA ASP A 168 -22.47 -10.74 9.75
C ASP A 168 -21.50 -9.57 9.66
N MET A 169 -22.04 -8.38 9.34
CA MET A 169 -21.28 -7.13 9.26
C MET A 169 -21.64 -6.22 10.42
N GLU A 170 -20.62 -5.73 11.14
CA GLU A 170 -20.75 -4.62 12.08
C GLU A 170 -20.52 -3.31 11.30
N ILE A 171 -21.60 -2.54 11.08
CA ILE A 171 -21.52 -1.22 10.41
C ILE A 171 -21.13 -0.13 11.42
N ASP A 172 -21.66 -0.25 12.65
CA ASP A 172 -21.36 0.60 13.79
C ASP A 172 -21.40 -0.26 15.06
N GLN A 173 -20.90 0.24 16.21
CA GLN A 173 -20.71 -0.55 17.44
C GLN A 173 -21.97 -1.33 17.90
N ASN A 174 -23.16 -0.96 17.43
CA ASN A 174 -24.44 -1.56 17.79
C ASN A 174 -25.29 -2.06 16.61
N VAL A 175 -24.85 -1.91 15.35
CA VAL A 175 -25.64 -2.34 14.17
C VAL A 175 -24.96 -3.53 13.51
N LEU A 176 -25.56 -4.70 13.72
CA LEU A 176 -25.16 -5.96 13.09
C LEU A 176 -26.13 -6.27 11.95
N VAL A 177 -25.61 -6.34 10.73
CA VAL A 177 -26.37 -6.81 9.57
C VAL A 177 -26.07 -8.29 9.39
N GLN A 178 -27.07 -9.13 9.65
CA GLN A 178 -26.94 -10.58 9.57
C GLN A 178 -26.83 -11.06 8.13
N ASN A 179 -26.00 -12.07 7.89
CA ASN A 179 -25.81 -12.69 6.56
C ASN A 179 -25.56 -11.66 5.44
N ALA A 180 -24.92 -10.53 5.77
CA ALA A 180 -24.70 -9.42 4.85
C ALA A 180 -23.79 -9.82 3.69
N TYR A 181 -22.87 -10.75 3.95
CA TYR A 181 -21.88 -11.23 2.99
C TYR A 181 -21.77 -12.75 3.07
N SER A 182 -21.31 -13.35 1.98
CA SER A 182 -20.96 -14.75 1.96
C SER A 182 -19.74 -14.97 1.08
N ILE A 183 -18.90 -15.93 1.45
CA ILE A 183 -17.94 -16.53 0.51
C ILE A 183 -18.51 -17.85 0.04
N SER A 184 -18.45 -18.09 -1.27
CA SER A 184 -18.58 -19.45 -1.79
C SER A 184 -17.24 -19.96 -2.24
N THR A 185 -16.95 -21.22 -1.93
CA THR A 185 -15.76 -21.92 -2.42
C THR A 185 -15.96 -22.57 -3.77
N ASP A 186 -17.10 -22.34 -4.45
CA ASP A 186 -17.20 -22.73 -5.84
C ASP A 186 -16.20 -21.91 -6.68
N ALA A 187 -15.50 -22.58 -7.59
CA ALA A 187 -14.41 -21.95 -8.35
C ALA A 187 -14.89 -20.75 -9.19
N LYS A 188 -16.15 -20.76 -9.65
CA LYS A 188 -16.69 -19.69 -10.46
C LYS A 188 -16.90 -18.43 -9.62
N SER A 189 -17.44 -18.55 -8.41
CA SER A 189 -17.59 -17.42 -7.48
C SER A 189 -16.24 -16.89 -7.01
N LEU A 190 -15.29 -17.76 -6.66
CA LEU A 190 -13.94 -17.33 -6.30
C LEU A 190 -13.26 -16.56 -7.45
N ASN A 191 -13.41 -17.05 -8.69
CA ASN A 191 -12.88 -16.37 -9.87
C ASN A 191 -13.59 -15.04 -10.13
N TYR A 192 -14.92 -14.99 -9.99
CA TYR A 192 -15.69 -13.75 -10.14
C TYR A 192 -15.25 -12.68 -9.13
N THR A 193 -15.06 -13.05 -7.86
CA THR A 193 -14.53 -12.13 -6.83
C THR A 193 -13.12 -11.67 -7.16
N ALA A 194 -12.25 -12.58 -7.63
CA ALA A 194 -10.88 -12.23 -8.04
C ALA A 194 -10.87 -11.24 -9.22
N GLU A 195 -11.67 -11.49 -10.25
CA GLU A 195 -11.81 -10.60 -11.41
C GLU A 195 -12.34 -9.21 -11.00
N SER A 196 -13.32 -9.15 -10.11
CA SER A 196 -13.83 -7.87 -9.59
C SER A 196 -12.76 -7.09 -8.82
N ILE A 197 -11.93 -7.77 -8.03
CA ILE A 197 -10.78 -7.15 -7.35
C ILE A 197 -9.78 -6.62 -8.36
N PHE A 198 -9.46 -7.38 -9.40
CA PHE A 198 -8.54 -6.95 -10.46
C PHE A 198 -9.06 -5.76 -11.25
N GLU A 199 -10.36 -5.75 -11.57
CA GLU A 199 -11.02 -4.61 -12.22
C GLU A 199 -10.87 -3.34 -11.38
N LYS A 200 -11.09 -3.43 -10.06
CA LYS A 200 -10.92 -2.29 -9.15
C LYS A 200 -9.47 -1.84 -9.04
N ILE A 201 -8.51 -2.76 -8.96
CA ILE A 201 -7.08 -2.42 -8.98
C ILE A 201 -6.72 -1.70 -10.28
N ASN A 202 -7.18 -2.20 -11.43
CA ASN A 202 -6.95 -1.58 -12.73
C ASN A 202 -7.59 -0.19 -12.80
N LYS A 203 -8.81 -0.03 -12.30
CA LYS A 203 -9.49 1.26 -12.22
C LYS A 203 -8.69 2.27 -11.37
N ILE A 204 -8.15 1.85 -10.23
CA ILE A 204 -7.28 2.69 -9.38
C ILE A 204 -6.01 3.08 -10.14
N ASN A 205 -5.32 2.11 -10.75
CA ASN A 205 -4.06 2.34 -11.45
C ASN A 205 -4.19 3.22 -12.70
N ASN A 206 -5.40 3.24 -13.30
CA ASN A 206 -5.70 4.08 -14.46
C ASN A 206 -6.04 5.53 -14.11
N ILE A 207 -6.10 5.91 -12.83
CA ILE A 207 -6.31 7.30 -12.42
C ILE A 207 -5.06 8.11 -12.81
N PRO A 208 -5.16 9.17 -13.63
CA PRO A 208 -3.98 9.91 -14.11
C PRO A 208 -3.08 10.44 -12.99
N ASN A 209 -3.71 10.88 -11.89
CA ASN A 209 -3.04 11.47 -10.74
C ASN A 209 -2.57 10.44 -9.70
N ILE A 210 -2.72 9.14 -9.93
CA ILE A 210 -2.32 8.08 -8.98
C ILE A 210 -0.83 8.16 -8.59
N ILE A 211 0.00 8.85 -9.39
CA ILE A 211 1.40 9.13 -9.08
C ILE A 211 1.64 9.93 -7.80
N PHE A 212 0.63 10.67 -7.33
CA PHE A 212 0.71 11.42 -6.07
C PHE A 212 0.29 10.56 -4.86
N GLU A 213 -0.07 9.29 -5.06
CA GLU A 213 -0.33 8.37 -3.96
C GLU A 213 0.91 7.70 -3.41
N ASP A 214 0.77 7.14 -2.22
CA ASP A 214 1.84 6.41 -1.55
C ASP A 214 2.29 5.20 -2.40
N GLU A 215 3.58 5.20 -2.77
CA GLU A 215 4.23 4.13 -3.51
C GLU A 215 4.03 2.73 -2.88
N VAL A 216 3.99 2.66 -1.55
CA VAL A 216 3.74 1.40 -0.83
C VAL A 216 2.32 0.90 -1.07
N LEU A 217 1.33 1.79 -1.21
CA LEU A 217 -0.02 1.39 -1.62
C LEU A 217 0.00 0.84 -3.04
N ILE A 218 0.60 1.57 -3.99
CA ILE A 218 0.59 1.19 -5.41
C ILE A 218 1.27 -0.16 -5.62
N SER A 219 2.45 -0.35 -5.02
CA SER A 219 3.15 -1.63 -5.03
C SER A 219 2.38 -2.74 -4.32
N THR A 220 1.62 -2.44 -3.26
CA THR A 220 0.74 -3.42 -2.60
C THR A 220 -0.39 -3.84 -3.53
N LEU A 221 -1.05 -2.92 -4.24
CA LEU A 221 -2.12 -3.25 -5.20
C LEU A 221 -1.59 -4.10 -6.36
N ASP A 222 -0.41 -3.77 -6.89
CA ASP A 222 0.27 -4.56 -7.93
C ASP A 222 0.78 -5.93 -7.42
N SER A 223 1.04 -6.05 -6.12
CA SER A 223 1.36 -7.34 -5.50
C SER A 223 0.10 -8.18 -5.26
N ILE A 224 -1.02 -7.53 -4.91
CA ILE A 224 -2.32 -8.20 -4.78
C ILE A 224 -2.74 -8.81 -6.12
N SER A 225 -2.59 -8.10 -7.24
CA SER A 225 -2.98 -8.60 -8.57
C SER A 225 -2.19 -9.84 -9.04
N ARG A 226 -1.05 -10.14 -8.40
CA ARG A 226 -0.13 -11.24 -8.80
C ARG A 226 0.19 -12.19 -7.66
N CYS A 227 -0.50 -12.10 -6.52
CA CYS A 227 -0.20 -12.97 -5.38
C CYS A 227 -0.60 -14.42 -5.68
N VAL A 228 0.01 -15.36 -4.96
CA VAL A 228 -0.19 -16.80 -5.19
C VAL A 228 -1.68 -17.18 -5.04
N PHE A 229 -2.41 -16.52 -4.14
CA PHE A 229 -3.84 -16.80 -3.93
C PHE A 229 -4.68 -16.57 -5.20
N TYR A 230 -4.61 -15.38 -5.79
CA TYR A 230 -5.40 -15.08 -6.98
C TYR A 230 -4.87 -15.76 -8.23
N ASN A 231 -3.56 -15.97 -8.35
CA ASN A 231 -2.99 -16.77 -9.45
C ASN A 231 -3.52 -18.21 -9.43
N ASN A 232 -3.64 -18.81 -8.23
CA ASN A 232 -4.18 -20.15 -8.08
C ASN A 232 -5.68 -20.19 -8.43
N ILE A 233 -6.46 -19.19 -8.03
CA ILE A 233 -7.87 -19.06 -8.44
C ILE A 233 -7.98 -18.99 -9.97
N HIS A 234 -7.22 -18.10 -10.61
CA HIS A 234 -7.28 -17.91 -12.06
C HIS A 234 -6.89 -19.17 -12.82
N SER A 235 -5.81 -19.84 -12.37
CA SER A 235 -5.34 -21.09 -12.97
C SER A 235 -6.37 -22.20 -12.85
N MET A 236 -7.15 -22.23 -11.77
CA MET A 236 -8.17 -23.27 -11.54
C MET A 236 -9.47 -23.05 -12.29
N ASN A 237 -9.76 -21.83 -12.73
CA ASN A 237 -10.93 -21.57 -13.57
C ASN A 237 -10.80 -22.26 -14.94
N GLY A 238 -9.57 -22.48 -15.44
CA GLY A 238 -9.29 -23.12 -16.73
C GLY A 238 -9.07 -24.64 -16.68
N ILE A 239 -8.98 -25.27 -15.50
CA ILE A 239 -8.70 -26.71 -15.35
C ILE A 239 -10.02 -27.48 -15.23
N SER A 240 -10.20 -28.55 -16.02
CA SER A 240 -11.39 -29.41 -15.90
C SER A 240 -11.51 -29.99 -14.49
N LYS A 241 -12.74 -30.05 -13.96
CA LYS A 241 -13.02 -30.71 -12.68
C LYS A 241 -12.55 -32.17 -12.66
N ASP A 242 -12.47 -32.81 -13.83
CA ASP A 242 -12.05 -34.20 -14.00
C ASP A 242 -10.58 -34.46 -13.63
N PHE A 243 -9.76 -33.41 -13.50
CA PHE A 243 -8.35 -33.54 -13.07
C PHE A 243 -8.19 -33.73 -11.56
N PHE A 244 -9.24 -33.49 -10.77
CA PHE A 244 -9.20 -33.59 -9.31
C PHE A 244 -10.08 -34.73 -8.83
N LYS A 245 -9.67 -35.45 -7.77
CA LYS A 245 -10.50 -36.53 -7.21
C LYS A 245 -11.76 -35.97 -6.54
N ASN A 246 -11.68 -34.74 -6.03
CA ASN A 246 -12.81 -33.99 -5.47
C ASN A 246 -12.51 -32.48 -5.46
N ASP A 247 -13.55 -31.65 -5.20
CA ASP A 247 -13.41 -30.19 -5.14
C ASP A 247 -12.48 -29.72 -3.99
N TYR A 248 -12.26 -30.54 -2.95
CA TYR A 248 -11.39 -30.19 -1.81
C TYR A 248 -9.90 -30.23 -2.17
N GLU A 249 -9.46 -31.17 -3.01
CA GLU A 249 -8.08 -31.19 -3.51
C GLU A 249 -7.78 -29.91 -4.28
N ARG A 250 -8.71 -29.46 -5.12
CA ARG A 250 -8.61 -28.20 -5.84
C ARG A 250 -8.54 -27.01 -4.88
N LEU A 251 -9.41 -26.96 -3.88
CA LEU A 251 -9.42 -25.88 -2.90
C LEU A 251 -8.15 -25.84 -2.03
N SER A 252 -7.56 -27.00 -1.72
CA SER A 252 -6.31 -27.08 -0.97
C SER A 252 -5.15 -26.37 -1.68
N LEU A 253 -5.17 -26.33 -3.02
CA LEU A 253 -4.20 -25.59 -3.81
C LEU A 253 -4.43 -24.07 -3.73
N ILE A 254 -5.67 -23.57 -3.62
CA ILE A 254 -5.94 -22.13 -3.41
C ILE A 254 -5.60 -21.74 -1.98
N PHE A 255 -6.16 -22.46 -1.00
CA PHE A 255 -6.09 -22.17 0.42
C PHE A 255 -4.87 -22.81 1.09
N ASN A 256 -3.71 -22.79 0.43
CA ASN A 256 -2.48 -23.33 0.98
C ASN A 256 -1.72 -22.31 1.86
N PHE A 257 -0.76 -22.80 2.65
CA PHE A 257 0.06 -21.99 3.55
C PHE A 257 0.71 -20.77 2.89
N ARG A 258 1.34 -20.96 1.72
CA ARG A 258 2.07 -19.88 1.03
C ARG A 258 1.10 -18.80 0.56
N SER A 259 0.02 -19.24 -0.05
CA SER A 259 -1.07 -18.42 -0.57
C SER A 259 -1.69 -17.53 0.51
N ILE A 260 -2.16 -18.13 1.61
CA ILE A 260 -2.82 -17.38 2.69
C ILE A 260 -1.86 -16.47 3.45
N ARG A 261 -0.62 -16.91 3.68
CA ARG A 261 0.37 -16.09 4.38
C ARG A 261 0.73 -14.83 3.58
N GLU A 262 0.91 -14.97 2.26
CA GLU A 262 1.15 -13.84 1.38
C GLU A 262 -0.06 -12.89 1.33
N LEU A 263 -1.26 -13.45 1.14
CA LEU A 263 -2.51 -12.69 1.16
C LEU A 263 -2.67 -11.88 2.46
N HIS A 264 -2.42 -12.50 3.62
CA HIS A 264 -2.48 -11.84 4.93
C HIS A 264 -1.47 -10.69 5.03
N SER A 265 -0.23 -10.88 4.56
CA SER A 265 0.79 -9.81 4.58
C SER A 265 0.38 -8.61 3.74
N LEU A 266 -0.18 -8.85 2.56
CA LEU A 266 -0.70 -7.81 1.67
C LEU A 266 -1.91 -7.11 2.27
N TYR A 267 -2.84 -7.87 2.85
CA TYR A 267 -4.01 -7.34 3.56
C TYR A 267 -3.58 -6.42 4.72
N VAL A 268 -2.67 -6.86 5.59
CA VAL A 268 -2.17 -6.04 6.70
C VAL A 268 -1.57 -4.73 6.20
N THR A 269 -0.84 -4.77 5.08
CA THR A 269 -0.27 -3.56 4.48
C THR A 269 -1.35 -2.64 3.93
N LEU A 270 -2.35 -3.19 3.23
CA LEU A 270 -3.50 -2.46 2.71
C LEU A 270 -4.32 -1.78 3.83
N THR A 271 -4.48 -2.43 5.00
CA THR A 271 -5.24 -1.85 6.13
C THR A 271 -4.58 -0.65 6.80
N LYS A 272 -3.35 -0.28 6.43
CA LYS A 272 -2.74 1.01 6.83
C LYS A 272 -3.40 2.19 6.13
N TYR A 273 -4.09 1.93 5.03
CA TYR A 273 -4.64 2.91 4.12
C TYR A 273 -6.17 2.99 4.12
N ILE A 274 -6.83 1.92 4.58
CA ILE A 274 -8.28 1.82 4.66
C ILE A 274 -8.66 0.96 5.87
N THR A 275 -9.73 1.33 6.57
CA THR A 275 -10.28 0.51 7.65
C THR A 275 -11.43 -0.32 7.09
N PRO A 276 -11.32 -1.65 7.01
CA PRO A 276 -12.40 -2.50 6.53
C PRO A 276 -13.50 -2.65 7.59
N TYR A 277 -14.63 -3.20 7.17
CA TYR A 277 -15.71 -3.55 8.10
C TYR A 277 -15.28 -4.69 9.02
N VAL A 278 -16.00 -4.86 10.12
CA VAL A 278 -15.81 -6.03 10.98
C VAL A 278 -16.76 -7.12 10.50
N PHE A 279 -16.18 -8.26 10.14
CA PHE A 279 -16.92 -9.45 9.76
C PHE A 279 -16.87 -10.49 10.87
N ARG A 280 -18.03 -11.05 11.22
CA ARG A 280 -18.16 -12.19 12.11
C ARG A 280 -18.79 -13.34 11.33
N ILE A 281 -18.34 -14.56 11.54
CA ILE A 281 -18.99 -15.73 10.95
C ILE A 281 -20.40 -15.81 11.53
N SER A 282 -21.41 -15.89 10.65
CA SER A 282 -22.79 -16.06 11.08
C SER A 282 -22.95 -17.45 11.71
N ASN A 283 -23.54 -17.51 12.90
CA ASN A 283 -23.96 -18.77 13.49
C ASN A 283 -25.25 -19.19 12.77
N ASN A 284 -25.19 -20.22 11.94
CA ASN A 284 -26.37 -20.91 11.45
C ASN A 284 -26.91 -21.87 12.51
#